data_AF-A0A417GPA9-F1
#
_entry.id   AF-A0A417GPA9-F1
#
_cell.length_a   1.000
_cell.length_b   1.000
_cell.length_c   1.000
_cell.angle_alpha   90.00
_cell.angle_beta   90.00
_cell.angle_gamma   90.00
#
_symmetry.space_group_name_H-M   'P 1'
#
loop_
_entity.id
_entity.type
_entity.pdbx_description
1 polymer ?
#
loop_
_entity_poly.entity_id
_entity_poly.type
_entity_poly.pdbx_seq_one_letter_code
_entity_poly.pdbx_strand_id
1 'polypeptide(L)'
;MALTAREWILLPKEEQEIRGKELSREECRKLRMELSEIHFTEEEKRQMTEEEKYKFTHPRELTEEEKERNSKAQFHVMQEFGLLPKDITWEEWRSRGCPLNWRK
;
A
#
# COMPACT_ATOMS: atom_id res chain seq x y z
N MET A 1 -17.88 3.07 14.62
CA MET A 1 -16.58 2.90 13.93
C MET A 1 -16.67 3.59 12.59
N ALA A 2 -15.62 4.27 12.14
CA ALA A 2 -15.62 4.87 10.80
C ALA A 2 -15.34 3.78 9.76
N LEU A 3 -16.08 3.80 8.65
CA LEU A 3 -15.90 2.86 7.54
C LEU A 3 -14.52 3.08 6.90
N THR A 4 -13.81 2.00 6.59
CA THR A 4 -12.56 2.07 5.82
C THR A 4 -12.83 2.08 4.32
N ALA A 5 -11.88 2.58 3.54
CA ALA A 5 -11.94 2.59 2.08
C ALA A 5 -12.11 1.19 1.49
N ARG A 6 -11.41 0.20 2.06
CA ARG A 6 -11.46 -1.20 1.61
C ARG A 6 -12.79 -1.85 1.95
N GLU A 7 -13.34 -1.61 3.14
CA GLU A 7 -14.69 -2.08 3.49
C GLU A 7 -15.74 -1.45 2.58
N TRP A 8 -15.64 -0.14 2.31
CA TRP A 8 -16.57 0.56 1.43
C TRP A 8 -16.58 -0.03 0.01
N ILE A 9 -15.41 -0.38 -0.55
CA ILE A 9 -15.31 -1.03 -1.87
C ILE A 9 -16.09 -2.35 -1.95
N LEU A 10 -16.15 -3.11 -0.84
CA LEU A 10 -16.87 -4.39 -0.80
C LEU A 10 -18.38 -4.25 -0.56
N LEU A 11 -18.86 -3.07 -0.16
CA LEU A 11 -20.29 -2.83 0.01
C LEU A 11 -21.03 -2.90 -1.35
N PRO A 12 -22.31 -3.29 -1.35
CA PRO A 12 -23.17 -3.12 -2.52
C PRO A 12 -23.22 -1.67 -2.97
N LYS A 13 -23.37 -1.43 -4.28
CA LYS A 13 -23.37 -0.08 -4.85
C LYS A 13 -24.37 0.87 -4.18
N GLU A 14 -25.57 0.39 -3.84
CA GLU A 14 -26.59 1.19 -3.16
C GLU A 14 -26.12 1.66 -1.77
N GLU A 15 -25.47 0.77 -1.01
CA GLU A 15 -24.90 1.11 0.30
C GLU A 15 -23.69 2.04 0.18
N GLN A 16 -22.87 1.88 -0.86
CA GLN A 16 -21.74 2.76 -1.13
C GLN A 16 -22.16 4.22 -1.26
N GLU A 17 -23.25 4.49 -1.99
CA GLU A 17 -23.78 5.84 -2.20
C GLU A 17 -24.30 6.46 -0.90
N ILE A 18 -25.00 5.67 -0.08
CA ILE A 18 -25.57 6.12 1.20
C ILE A 18 -24.47 6.36 2.23
N ARG A 19 -23.55 5.40 2.38
CA ARG A 19 -22.55 5.34 3.45
C ARG A 19 -21.22 5.99 3.07
N GLY A 20 -21.07 6.47 1.83
CA GLY A 20 -19.86 7.17 1.39
C GLY A 20 -19.51 8.40 2.24
N LYS A 21 -20.51 9.01 2.91
CA LYS A 21 -20.31 10.12 3.86
C LYS A 21 -19.67 9.70 5.19
N GLU A 22 -19.65 8.41 5.51
CA GLU A 22 -19.02 7.86 6.71
C GLU A 22 -17.49 7.76 6.57
N LEU A 23 -16.97 7.84 5.33
CA LEU A 23 -15.54 7.80 5.06
C LEU A 23 -14.86 9.06 5.56
N SER A 24 -13.76 8.89 6.30
CA SER A 24 -12.90 10.00 6.67
C SER A 24 -12.22 10.60 5.42
N ARG A 25 -11.62 11.81 5.58
CA ARG A 25 -10.83 12.43 4.49
C ARG A 25 -9.65 11.57 4.06
N GLU A 26 -9.03 10.85 4.99
CA GLU A 26 -7.90 9.97 4.74
C GLU A 26 -8.33 8.72 3.96
N GLU A 27 -9.45 8.11 4.34
CA GLU A 27 -10.00 6.95 3.61
C GLU A 27 -10.47 7.35 2.21
N CYS A 28 -11.11 8.52 2.06
CA CYS A 28 -11.40 9.11 0.76
C CYS A 28 -10.13 9.34 -0.09
N ARG A 29 -9.00 9.71 0.52
CA ARG A 29 -7.72 9.85 -0.18
C ARG A 29 -7.19 8.50 -0.62
N LYS A 30 -7.25 7.46 0.22
CA LYS A 30 -6.86 6.08 -0.14
C LYS A 30 -7.65 5.57 -1.32
N LEU A 31 -8.97 5.80 -1.36
CA LEU A 31 -9.81 5.42 -2.51
C LEU A 31 -9.30 6.03 -3.83
N ARG A 32 -8.89 7.30 -3.81
CA ARG A 32 -8.43 8.00 -5.02
C ARG A 32 -7.00 7.67 -5.43
N MET A 33 -6.13 7.40 -4.47
CA MET A 33 -4.68 7.29 -4.71
C MET A 33 -4.21 5.84 -4.77
N GLU A 34 -4.72 4.98 -3.90
CA GLU A 34 -4.23 3.62 -3.70
C GLU A 34 -5.18 2.55 -4.25
N LEU A 35 -6.48 2.83 -4.24
CA LEU A 35 -7.52 1.84 -4.58
C LEU A 35 -8.34 2.25 -5.82
N SER A 36 -7.86 3.22 -6.60
CA SER A 36 -8.58 3.77 -7.76
C SER A 36 -8.77 2.76 -8.87
N GLU A 37 -7.88 1.78 -8.98
CA GLU A 37 -7.91 0.72 -10.00
C GLU A 37 -8.70 -0.51 -9.57
N ILE A 38 -9.23 -0.53 -8.34
CA ILE A 38 -9.94 -1.68 -7.80
C ILE A 38 -11.43 -1.53 -8.07
N HIS A 39 -11.94 -2.37 -8.97
CA HIS A 39 -13.35 -2.37 -9.37
C HIS A 39 -13.91 -3.79 -9.32
N PHE A 40 -14.60 -4.11 -8.23
CA PHE A 40 -15.38 -5.35 -8.15
C PHE A 40 -16.77 -5.14 -8.71
N THR A 41 -17.19 -6.07 -9.56
CA THR A 41 -18.59 -6.21 -9.95
C THR A 41 -19.42 -6.70 -8.77
N GLU A 42 -20.74 -6.47 -8.81
CA GLU A 42 -21.64 -6.94 -7.75
C GLU A 42 -21.66 -8.48 -7.63
N GLU A 43 -21.45 -9.18 -8.75
CA GLU A 43 -21.35 -10.64 -8.74
C GLU A 43 -20.06 -11.12 -8.06
N GLU A 44 -18.92 -10.50 -8.36
CA GLU A 44 -17.65 -10.82 -7.69
C GLU A 44 -17.74 -10.57 -6.17
N LYS A 45 -18.35 -9.47 -5.74
CA LYS A 45 -18.56 -9.18 -4.30
C LYS A 45 -19.42 -10.25 -3.61
N ARG A 46 -20.41 -10.79 -4.32
CA ARG A 46 -21.30 -11.86 -3.82
C ARG A 46 -20.60 -13.21 -3.75
N GLN A 47 -19.79 -13.54 -4.76
CA GLN A 47 -19.04 -14.80 -4.83
C GLN A 47 -17.82 -14.82 -3.90
N MET A 48 -17.31 -13.65 -3.50
CA MET A 48 -16.15 -13.55 -2.62
C MET A 48 -16.40 -14.17 -1.25
N THR A 49 -15.53 -15.10 -0.88
CA THR A 49 -15.56 -15.79 0.42
C THR A 49 -15.22 -14.84 1.57
N GLU A 50 -15.58 -15.20 2.80
CA GLU A 50 -15.24 -14.39 3.98
C GLU A 50 -13.73 -14.22 4.16
N GLU A 51 -12.94 -15.25 3.82
CA GLU A 51 -11.48 -15.18 3.88
C GLU A 51 -10.89 -14.19 2.87
N GLU A 52 -11.43 -14.15 1.65
CA GLU A 52 -10.99 -13.19 0.62
C GLU A 52 -11.37 -11.76 0.99
N LYS A 53 -12.59 -11.57 1.52
CA LYS A 53 -13.02 -10.27 2.07
C LYS A 53 -12.11 -9.82 3.19
N TYR A 54 -11.75 -10.73 4.10
CA TYR A 54 -10.82 -10.45 5.19
C TYR A 54 -9.43 -10.07 4.67
N LYS A 55 -8.84 -10.85 3.76
CA LYS A 55 -7.54 -10.55 3.15
C LYS A 55 -7.53 -9.21 2.41
N PHE A 56 -8.63 -8.86 1.75
CA PHE A 56 -8.75 -7.59 1.07
C PHE A 56 -8.83 -6.41 2.03
N THR A 57 -9.63 -6.52 3.09
CA THR A 57 -9.84 -5.45 4.09
C THR A 57 -8.67 -5.30 5.05
N HIS A 58 -7.96 -6.39 5.32
CA HIS A 58 -6.79 -6.45 6.20
C HIS A 58 -5.56 -6.84 5.37
N PRO A 59 -5.05 -5.93 4.52
CA PRO A 59 -3.86 -6.20 3.74
C PRO A 59 -2.72 -6.57 4.70
N ARG A 60 -1.93 -7.57 4.30
CA ARG A 60 -0.79 -8.02 5.11
C ARG A 60 0.18 -6.87 5.33
N GLU A 61 0.40 -6.52 6.59
CA GLU A 61 1.48 -5.63 6.97
C GLU A 61 2.80 -6.38 6.87
N LEU A 62 3.79 -5.76 6.21
CA LEU A 62 5.15 -6.30 6.17
C LEU A 62 5.74 -6.23 7.57
N THR A 63 6.39 -7.30 8.01
CA THR A 63 7.16 -7.27 9.27
C THR A 63 8.34 -6.31 9.13
N GLU A 64 8.88 -5.82 10.25
CA GLU A 64 10.08 -4.95 10.22
C GLU A 64 11.28 -5.63 9.55
N GLU A 65 11.43 -6.94 9.73
CA GLU A 65 12.46 -7.73 9.03
C GLU A 65 12.24 -7.75 7.52
N GLU A 66 11.00 -7.91 7.06
CA GLU A 66 10.67 -7.88 5.63
C GLU A 66 10.86 -6.49 5.04
N LYS A 67 10.49 -5.44 5.77
CA LYS A 67 10.77 -4.04 5.38
C LYS A 67 12.27 -3.80 5.25
N GLU A 68 13.08 -4.27 6.20
CA GLU A 68 14.54 -4.11 6.15
C GLU A 68 15.14 -4.91 4.98
N ARG A 69 14.71 -6.16 4.76
CA ARG A 69 15.13 -6.97 3.62
C ARG A 69 14.80 -6.28 2.30
N ASN A 70 13.57 -5.77 2.15
CA ASN A 70 13.14 -5.07 0.94
C ASN A 70 13.95 -3.79 0.73
N SER A 71 14.25 -3.06 1.80
CA SER A 71 15.04 -1.83 1.72
C SER A 71 16.50 -2.13 1.32
N LYS A 72 17.11 -3.18 1.87
CA LYS A 72 18.44 -3.66 1.45
C LYS A 72 18.46 -4.09 -0.02
N ALA A 73 17.42 -4.82 -0.46
CA ALA A 73 17.29 -5.19 -1.87
C ALA A 73 17.17 -3.95 -2.77
N GLN A 74 16.36 -2.96 -2.38
CA GLN A 74 16.26 -1.69 -3.09
C GLN A 74 17.60 -0.95 -3.18
N PHE A 75 18.37 -0.91 -2.10
CA PHE A 75 19.71 -0.33 -2.09
C PHE A 75 20.63 -0.99 -3.11
N HIS A 76 20.67 -2.32 -3.16
CA HIS A 76 21.47 -3.06 -4.14
C HIS A 76 21.03 -2.76 -5.58
N VAL A 77 19.72 -2.75 -5.83
CA VAL A 77 19.16 -2.34 -7.12
C VAL A 77 19.61 -0.91 -7.46
N MET A 78 19.55 0.04 -6.54
CA MET A 78 19.99 1.41 -6.80
C MET A 78 21.49 1.52 -7.13
N GLN A 79 22.33 0.66 -6.55
CA GLN A 79 23.75 0.56 -6.93
C GLN A 79 23.93 -0.03 -8.34
N GLU A 80 23.14 -1.04 -8.69
CA GLU A 80 23.16 -1.65 -10.03
C GLU A 80 22.73 -0.67 -11.12
N PHE A 81 21.68 0.11 -10.85
CA PHE A 81 21.17 1.13 -11.75
C PHE A 81 22.01 2.43 -11.75
N GLY A 82 23.10 2.48 -10.97
CA GLY A 82 24.01 3.63 -10.92
C GLY A 82 23.42 4.88 -10.26
N LEU A 83 22.30 4.75 -9.55
CA LEU A 83 21.69 5.82 -8.74
C LEU A 83 22.49 6.05 -7.46
N LEU A 84 23.11 4.98 -6.93
CA LEU A 84 24.03 5.03 -5.81
C LEU A 84 25.44 4.60 -6.25
N PRO A 85 26.49 5.21 -5.70
CA PRO A 85 27.85 4.73 -5.90
C PRO A 85 28.02 3.28 -5.41
N LYS A 86 28.94 2.50 -6.00
CA LYS A 86 29.17 1.09 -5.59
C LYS A 86 29.99 0.97 -4.29
N ASP A 87 30.66 2.05 -3.91
CA ASP A 87 31.54 2.17 -2.76
C ASP A 87 30.80 2.52 -1.45
N ILE A 88 29.56 2.99 -1.55
CA ILE A 88 28.74 3.30 -0.38
C ILE A 88 28.27 2.00 0.32
N THR A 89 28.19 2.03 1.65
CA THR A 89 27.61 0.94 2.44
C THR A 89 26.13 1.17 2.73
N TRP A 90 25.42 0.08 3.02
CA TRP A 90 24.04 0.11 3.49
C TRP A 90 23.87 1.01 4.73
N GLU A 91 24.79 0.90 5.70
CA GLU A 91 24.73 1.65 6.95
C GLU A 91 24.88 3.16 6.72
N GLU A 92 25.81 3.56 5.85
CA GLU A 92 25.99 4.96 5.52
C GLU A 92 24.78 5.52 4.78
N TRP A 93 24.20 4.77 3.83
CA TRP A 93 22.98 5.16 3.13
C TRP A 93 21.78 5.30 4.06
N ARG A 94 21.58 4.32 4.96
CA ARG A 94 20.50 4.29 5.94
C ARG A 94 20.64 5.44 6.94
N SER A 95 21.87 5.76 7.39
CA SER A 95 22.13 6.86 8.33
C SER A 95 21.70 8.23 7.80
N ARG A 96 21.74 8.43 6.47
CA ARG A 96 21.33 9.67 5.81
C ARG A 96 19.83 9.71 5.44
N GLY A 97 19.05 8.72 5.87
CA GLY A 97 17.62 8.65 5.59
C GLY A 97 17.28 8.09 4.20
N CYS A 98 18.13 7.20 3.66
CA CYS A 98 17.91 6.51 2.38
C CYS A 98 17.65 7.44 1.18
N PRO A 99 18.50 8.46 0.93
CA PRO A 99 18.25 9.42 -0.14
C PRO A 99 18.43 8.78 -1.52
N LEU A 100 17.50 9.07 -2.44
CA LEU A 100 17.57 8.67 -3.85
C LEU A 100 18.55 9.53 -4.65
N ASN A 101 18.72 10.80 -4.25
CA ASN A 101 19.63 11.75 -4.88
C ASN A 101 20.96 11.75 -4.13
N TRP A 102 21.75 10.70 -4.31
CA TRP A 102 23.07 10.63 -3.70
C TRP A 102 24.05 11.54 -4.46
N ARG A 103 24.18 12.78 -3.99
CA ARG A 103 25.24 13.69 -4.44
C ARG A 103 26.48 13.47 -3.56
N LYS A 104 27.62 13.24 -4.21
CA LYS A 104 28.93 13.24 -3.54
C LYS A 104 29.20 14.60 -2.87
#